data_AF-A0A4C1WQ88-F1
#
_entry.id   AF-A0A4C1WQ88-F1
#
_cell.length_a   1.000
_cell.length_b   1.000
_cell.length_c   1.000
_cell.angle_alpha   90.00
_cell.angle_beta   90.00
_cell.angle_gamma   90.00
#
_symmetry.space_group_name_H-M   'P 1'
#
loop_
_entity.id
_entity.type
_entity.pdbx_description
1 polymer ?
#
loop_
_entity_poly.entity_id
_entity_poly.type
_entity_poly.pdbx_seq_one_letter_code
_entity_poly.pdbx_strand_id
1 'polypeptide(L)'
;MSLFSATDIRLGNGKTLRMVNGYTFSFSNRLRNGERWLCSSKRTKLCRVSINFDNDGRLLKMSSYPHNHGRPTYVKTSQGFYVKITSDYTTKLEQS
;
A
#
# COMPACT_ATOMS: atom_id res chain seq x y z
N MET A 1 10.61 -19.80 6.52
CA MET A 1 10.11 -18.48 6.96
C MET A 1 9.46 -17.80 5.77
N SER A 2 8.13 -17.75 5.72
CA SER A 2 7.45 -17.11 4.58
C SER A 2 7.70 -15.60 4.61
N LEU A 3 8.55 -15.13 3.69
CA LEU A 3 8.82 -13.72 3.45
C LEU A 3 7.61 -13.13 2.74
N PHE A 4 6.69 -12.55 3.49
CA PHE A 4 5.82 -11.52 2.92
C PHE A 4 6.73 -10.35 2.51
N SER A 5 7.05 -10.24 1.23
CA SER A 5 7.85 -9.14 0.72
C SER A 5 7.03 -7.86 0.77
N ALA A 6 7.46 -6.90 1.58
CA ALA A 6 6.94 -5.55 1.53
C ALA A 6 7.76 -4.75 0.52
N THR A 7 7.08 -3.97 -0.32
CA THR A 7 7.75 -3.08 -1.28
C THR A 7 7.32 -1.65 -1.03
N ASP A 8 8.29 -0.73 -0.95
CA ASP A 8 8.00 0.69 -0.88
C ASP A 8 7.69 1.24 -2.27
N ILE A 9 6.55 1.90 -2.39
CA ILE A 9 6.16 2.62 -3.60
C ILE A 9 6.10 4.12 -3.29
N ARG A 10 6.80 4.91 -4.09
CA ARG A 10 6.78 6.37 -3.99
C ARG A 10 5.79 6.92 -5.01
N LEU A 11 4.83 7.71 -4.57
CA LEU A 11 3.87 8.39 -5.44
C LEU A 11 4.46 9.68 -5.99
N GLY A 12 3.89 10.20 -7.09
CA GLY A 12 4.34 11.45 -7.72
C GLY A 12 4.25 12.68 -6.80
N ASN A 13 3.40 12.65 -5.78
CA ASN A 13 3.29 13.71 -4.77
C ASN A 13 4.28 13.55 -3.59
N GLY A 14 5.28 12.68 -3.71
CA GLY A 14 6.29 12.43 -2.69
C GLY A 14 5.85 11.50 -1.55
N LYS A 15 4.57 11.11 -1.48
CA LYS A 15 4.09 10.17 -0.45
C LYS A 15 4.62 8.77 -0.73
N THR A 16 5.17 8.13 0.30
CA THR A 16 5.55 6.71 0.24
C THR A 16 4.46 5.84 0.86
N LEU A 17 4.10 4.76 0.16
CA LEU A 17 3.22 3.70 0.64
C LEU A 17 3.98 2.40 0.73
N ARG A 18 3.59 1.53 1.66
CA ARG A 18 4.11 0.17 1.74
C ARG A 18 3.11 -0.80 1.10
N MET A 19 3.54 -1.54 0.10
CA MET A 19 2.75 -2.56 -0.59
C MET A 19 3.01 -3.93 0.02
N VAL A 20 1.95 -4.63 0.42
CA VAL A 20 2.00 -5.99 0.98
C VAL A 20 0.82 -6.77 0.38
N ASN A 21 1.08 -7.91 -0.25
CA ASN A 21 0.07 -8.79 -0.86
C ASN A 21 -0.90 -8.04 -1.80
N GLY A 22 -0.38 -7.06 -2.56
CA GLY A 22 -1.12 -6.23 -3.50
C GLY A 22 -2.01 -5.15 -2.87
N TYR A 23 -2.00 -5.00 -1.55
CA TYR A 23 -2.64 -3.88 -0.85
C TYR A 23 -1.61 -2.85 -0.45
N THR A 24 -2.00 -1.57 -0.45
CA THR A 24 -1.12 -0.48 -0.03
C THR A 24 -1.52 0.07 1.32
N PHE A 25 -0.52 0.46 2.08
CA PHE A 25 -0.65 1.00 3.43
C PHE A 25 0.06 2.35 3.52
N SER A 26 -0.53 3.28 4.26
CA SER A 26 0.06 4.59 4.58
C SER A 26 0.56 4.58 6.03
N PHE A 27 1.68 5.25 6.27
CA PHE A 27 2.22 5.41 7.62
C PHE A 27 1.18 6.07 8.53
N SER A 28 1.06 5.57 9.76
CA SER A 28 0.15 6.11 10.77
C SER A 28 0.94 6.72 11.91
N ASN A 29 1.71 5.90 12.62
CA ASN A 29 2.45 6.35 13.79
C ASN A 29 3.60 5.40 14.13
N ARG A 30 4.56 5.94 14.87
CA ARG A 30 5.63 5.15 15.49
C ARG A 30 5.06 4.31 16.64
N LEU A 31 5.64 3.14 16.83
CA LEU A 31 5.43 2.26 17.98
C LEU A 31 6.77 2.10 18.70
N ARG A 32 6.75 1.59 19.94
CA ARG A 32 7.99 1.35 20.71
C ARG A 32 9.01 0.51 19.95
N ASN A 33 8.53 -0.52 19.24
CA ASN A 33 9.38 -1.50 18.54
C ASN A 33 9.10 -1.51 17.03
N GLY A 34 8.77 -0.37 16.43
CA GLY A 34 8.57 -0.27 14.99
C GLY A 34 7.52 0.74 14.56
N GLU A 35 6.72 0.37 13.58
CA GLU A 35 5.82 1.30 12.89
C GLU A 35 4.45 0.68 12.67
N ARG A 36 3.40 1.50 12.81
CA ARG A 36 2.04 1.15 12.42
C ARG A 36 1.70 1.80 11.08
N TRP A 37 1.12 1.00 10.20
CA TRP A 37 0.62 1.42 8.90
C TRP A 37 -0.84 1.01 8.75
N LEU A 38 -1.65 1.88 8.15
CA LEU A 38 -3.08 1.66 7.92
C LEU A 38 -3.32 1.46 6.44
N CYS A 39 -4.30 0.62 6.07
CA CYS A 39 -4.69 0.47 4.68
C CYS A 39 -4.96 1.86 4.06
N SER A 40 -4.42 2.14 2.88
CA SER A 40 -4.57 3.43 2.20
C SER A 40 -6.03 3.77 1.88
N SER A 41 -6.91 2.77 1.83
CA SER A 41 -8.36 2.95 1.68
C SER A 41 -9.10 3.16 3.01
N LYS A 42 -8.40 3.34 4.15
CA LYS A 42 -9.02 3.56 5.47
C LYS A 42 -9.98 4.74 5.47
N ARG A 43 -9.62 5.85 4.83
CA ARG A 43 -10.44 7.06 4.78
C ARG A 43 -11.54 7.00 3.71
N THR A 44 -11.27 6.38 2.57
CA THR A 44 -12.19 6.38 1.41
C THR A 44 -13.17 5.20 1.40
N LYS A 45 -12.82 4.07 2.02
CA LYS A 45 -13.63 2.84 2.05
C LYS A 45 -13.83 2.28 3.47
N LEU A 46 -13.43 3.03 4.50
CA LEU A 46 -13.51 2.62 5.91
C LEU A 46 -12.80 1.30 6.22
N CYS A 47 -11.85 0.89 5.38
CA CYS A 47 -11.13 -0.37 5.51
C CYS A 47 -10.39 -0.43 6.86
N ARG A 48 -10.58 -1.52 7.62
CA ARG A 48 -10.05 -1.62 8.99
C ARG A 48 -8.69 -2.28 9.09
N VAL A 49 -8.11 -2.71 7.98
CA VAL A 49 -6.84 -3.42 7.98
C VAL A 49 -5.68 -2.51 8.37
N SER A 50 -4.85 -2.97 9.29
CA SER A 50 -3.61 -2.34 9.71
C SER A 50 -2.48 -3.35 9.79
N ILE A 51 -1.26 -2.91 9.53
CA ILE A 51 -0.06 -3.72 9.69
C ILE A 51 0.96 -3.01 10.58
N ASN A 52 1.80 -3.80 11.24
CA ASN A 52 2.93 -3.31 12.01
C ASN A 52 4.22 -3.92 11.46
N PHE A 53 5.23 -3.08 11.27
CA PHE A 53 6.59 -3.51 10.98
C PHE A 53 7.49 -3.32 12.20
N ASP A 54 8.55 -4.10 12.33
CA ASP A 54 9.65 -3.81 13.26
C ASP A 54 10.57 -2.70 12.71
N ASN A 55 11.60 -2.34 13.47
CA ASN A 55 12.58 -1.33 13.07
C ASN A 55 13.45 -1.79 11.88
N ASP A 56 13.52 -3.09 11.60
CA ASP A 56 14.26 -3.66 10.46
C ASP A 56 13.36 -3.82 9.22
N GLY A 57 12.10 -3.36 9.28
CA GLY A 57 11.14 -3.44 8.18
C GLY A 57 10.51 -4.82 7.99
N ARG A 58 10.59 -5.73 8.97
CA ARG A 58 9.90 -7.03 8.92
C ARG A 58 8.46 -6.90 9.39
N LEU A 59 7.55 -7.56 8.69
CA LEU A 59 6.13 -7.56 9.03
C LEU A 59 5.91 -8.34 10.33
N LEU A 60 5.58 -7.65 11.42
CA LEU A 60 5.31 -8.26 12.73
C LEU A 60 3.88 -8.75 12.87
N LYS A 61 2.92 -7.94 12.38
CA LYS A 61 1.50 -8.19 12.59
C LYS A 61 0.66 -7.61 11.48
N MET A 62 -0.39 -8.33 11.09
CA MET A 62 -1.53 -7.82 10.34
C MET A 62 -2.79 -7.97 11.21
N SER A 63 -3.69 -6.99 11.17
CA SER A 63 -4.98 -7.12 11.85
C SER A 63 -5.81 -8.25 11.24
N SER A 64 -6.65 -8.90 12.02
CA SER A 64 -7.54 -9.98 11.58
C SER A 64 -8.71 -9.54 10.69
N TYR A 65 -8.94 -8.24 10.52
CA TYR A 65 -10.00 -7.75 9.64
C TYR A 65 -9.71 -8.10 8.18
N PRO A 66 -10.70 -8.57 7.40
CA PRO A 66 -10.56 -8.67 5.96
C PRO A 66 -10.59 -7.28 5.31
N HIS A 67 -9.94 -7.15 4.14
CA HIS A 67 -10.15 -5.99 3.28
C HIS A 67 -11.58 -6.00 2.73
N ASN A 68 -12.24 -4.84 2.74
CA ASN A 68 -13.59 -4.65 2.19
C ASN A 68 -13.58 -3.99 0.79
N HIS A 69 -12.46 -4.07 0.09
CA HIS A 69 -12.27 -3.51 -1.24
C HIS A 69 -11.26 -4.36 -2.03
N GLY A 70 -11.31 -4.24 -3.36
CA GLY A 70 -10.32 -4.84 -4.25
C GLY A 70 -8.91 -4.27 -4.06
N ARG A 71 -7.91 -4.99 -4.57
CA ARG A 71 -6.52 -4.53 -4.61
C ARG A 71 -6.41 -3.33 -5.57
N PRO A 72 -5.77 -2.22 -5.17
CA PRO A 72 -5.50 -1.13 -6.09
C PRO A 72 -4.39 -1.51 -7.08
N THR A 73 -4.51 -1.06 -8.33
CA THR A 73 -3.47 -1.20 -9.36
C THR A 73 -2.61 0.05 -9.40
N TYR A 74 -1.30 -0.13 -9.49
CA TYR A 74 -0.33 0.94 -9.66
C TYR A 74 0.58 0.63 -10.84
N VAL A 75 0.91 1.66 -11.63
CA VAL A 75 1.90 1.58 -12.70
C VAL A 75 3.09 2.44 -12.32
N LYS A 76 4.31 1.90 -12.50
CA LYS A 76 5.55 2.64 -12.31
C LYS A 76 5.84 3.47 -13.56
N THR A 77 6.07 4.76 -13.41
CA THR A 77 6.42 5.66 -14.50
C THR A 77 7.91 5.55 -14.85
N SER A 78 8.31 6.08 -16.00
CA SER A 78 9.73 6.20 -16.40
C SER A 78 10.55 7.01 -15.40
N GLN A 79 9.93 7.96 -14.70
CA GLN A 79 10.55 8.76 -13.63
C GLN A 79 10.63 8.01 -12.28
N GLY A 80 10.15 6.77 -12.22
CA GLY A 80 10.33 5.87 -11.07
C GLY A 80 9.28 5.99 -9.96
N PHE A 81 8.30 6.89 -10.08
CA PHE A 81 7.17 6.98 -9.15
C PHE A 81 5.98 6.14 -9.63
N TYR A 82 5.04 5.87 -8.73
CA TYR A 82 3.86 5.07 -9.00
C TYR A 82 2.62 5.93 -9.12
N VAL A 83 1.80 5.64 -10.14
CA VAL A 83 0.48 6.26 -10.35
C VAL A 83 -0.58 5.19 -10.13
N LYS A 84 -1.60 5.53 -9.33
CA LYS A 84 -2.75 4.64 -9.12
C LYS A 84 -3.62 4.70 -10.37
N ILE A 85 -3.90 3.54 -10.96
CA ILE A 85 -4.83 3.43 -12.09
C ILE A 85 -6.23 3.19 -11.52
N THR A 86 -7.15 4.06 -11.89
CA THR A 86 -8.59 3.88 -11.69
C THR A 86 -9.19 3.28 -12.97
N SER A 87 -10.33 2.59 -12.89
CA SER A 87 -10.86 1.80 -14.02
C SER A 87 -11.08 2.63 -15.30
N ASP A 88 -11.31 3.93 -15.15
CA ASP A 88 -11.47 4.94 -16.21
C ASP A 88 -10.19 5.24 -17.00
N TYR A 89 -9.00 4.87 -16.52
CA TYR A 89 -7.74 5.04 -17.26
C TYR A 89 -7.41 3.89 -18.21
N THR A 90 -7.96 2.69 -17.98
CA THR A 90 -7.68 1.49 -18.79
C THR A 90 -8.07 1.69 -20.25
N THR A 91 -9.17 2.42 -20.50
CA THR A 91 -9.69 2.67 -21.85
C THR A 91 -8.78 3.55 -22.72
N LYS A 92 -7.85 4.31 -22.12
CA LYS A 92 -6.99 5.26 -22.87
C LYS A 92 -5.62 4.69 -23.27
N LEU A 93 -5.16 3.58 -22.69
CA LEU A 93 -3.86 2.99 -23.01
C LEU A 93 -3.93 1.86 -24.05
N GLU A 94 -5.12 1.32 -24.32
CA GLU A 94 -5.31 0.30 -25.36
C GLU A 94 -5.67 0.89 -26.75
N GLN A 95 -5.66 2.22 -26.88
CA GLN A 95 -5.98 2.95 -28.11
C GLN A 95 -4.80 3.78 -28.64
N SER A 96 -3.59 3.57 -28.12
CA SER A 96 -2.35 4.25 -28.58
C SER A 96 -1.29 3.27 -29.04
#